data_AF-A0A2V1B9Q5-F1
#
_entry.id   AF-A0A2V1B9Q5-F1
#
_cell.length_a   1.000
_cell.length_b   1.000
_cell.length_c   1.000
_cell.angle_alpha   90.00
_cell.angle_beta   90.00
_cell.angle_gamma   90.00
#
_symmetry.space_group_name_H-M   'P 1'
#
loop_
_entity.id
_entity.type
_entity.pdbx_description
1 polymer ?
#
loop_
_entity_poly.entity_id
_entity_poly.type
_entity_poly.pdbx_seq_one_letter_code
_entity_poly.pdbx_strand_id
1 'polypeptide(L)'
;MSELKYSHNTSQHDIAFSGYQWTYFSSLQEGPLRSRAELFFASVNWPTLLDYAAKKRNGINCMLLPDIGLGYNHMVRIVEFADKTRWVARLRMPPLAKSAYDEAALNTIMNCEFNAISLVQRKTRIPVPRIHAFEVKSGCSVKAPFMLMDCLEGNVGMDLGMEIPPEYKQAFLSSLAKIHVQLSAVQLPKIGTILSTKGDGTYQQGPIPGLGGPFDTATEFFKAWATRTEFGMSDEQLRTASGLYAGEIIPSVSSFADSIYKLAGRLSVRDHGPFPLCHGDFGHNNVIVDDKYHVLGVIDWETAFAGPWELFADFPLTLSTIPPAMDAPWNYDEEGSPKSPDLIRKFADQKDYVAAVRKENISDGDSRFLAEALGNPRRRQLATAMRLYQNGKVGWYAKLIDEFLS
;
A
#
# COMPACT_ATOMS: atom_id res chain seq x y z
N MET A 1 -44.05 -14.28 45.85
CA MET A 1 -44.04 -12.81 45.88
C MET A 1 -42.69 -12.42 46.48
N SER A 2 -41.74 -11.82 45.80
CA SER A 2 -41.79 -10.78 44.76
C SER A 2 -40.61 -10.91 43.80
N GLU A 3 -40.80 -10.38 42.60
CA GLU A 3 -40.02 -10.58 41.38
C GLU A 3 -38.67 -9.86 41.31
N LEU A 4 -37.82 -10.47 40.48
CA LEU A 4 -36.60 -9.96 39.87
C LEU A 4 -36.80 -8.63 39.11
N LYS A 5 -35.80 -7.74 39.20
CA LYS A 5 -35.40 -6.84 38.11
C LYS A 5 -33.88 -6.77 38.03
N TYR A 6 -33.30 -7.63 37.20
CA TYR A 6 -31.99 -7.38 36.59
C TYR A 6 -32.25 -6.60 35.29
N SER A 7 -31.81 -5.34 35.22
CA SER A 7 -31.75 -4.62 33.94
C SER A 7 -30.48 -5.03 33.20
N HIS A 8 -30.62 -5.92 32.22
CA HIS A 8 -29.64 -6.02 31.15
C HIS A 8 -29.79 -4.80 30.25
N ASN A 9 -28.80 -3.91 30.28
CA ASN A 9 -28.62 -2.89 29.26
C ASN A 9 -27.59 -3.42 28.27
N THR A 10 -27.99 -4.37 27.42
CA THR A 10 -27.23 -4.78 26.24
C THR A 10 -27.53 -3.80 25.13
N SER A 11 -26.69 -2.78 24.96
CA SER A 11 -26.63 -2.01 23.72
C SER A 11 -25.88 -2.83 22.67
N GLN A 12 -26.53 -3.85 22.14
CA GLN A 12 -26.14 -4.52 20.91
C GLN A 12 -26.47 -3.56 19.76
N HIS A 13 -25.51 -2.72 19.38
CA HIS A 13 -25.47 -2.22 18.02
C HIS A 13 -24.70 -3.23 17.17
N ASP A 14 -25.25 -4.44 17.02
CA ASP A 14 -24.86 -5.36 15.97
C ASP A 14 -25.39 -4.78 14.66
N ILE A 15 -24.57 -3.98 13.99
CA ILE A 15 -24.82 -3.64 12.61
C ILE A 15 -24.36 -4.85 11.82
N ALA A 16 -25.32 -5.54 11.21
CA ALA A 16 -25.06 -6.66 10.33
C ALA A 16 -24.17 -6.20 9.17
N PHE A 17 -23.07 -6.91 8.95
CA PHE A 17 -22.21 -6.73 7.79
C PHE A 17 -23.03 -6.75 6.49
N SER A 18 -22.98 -5.65 5.73
CA SER A 18 -23.79 -5.46 4.52
C SER A 18 -23.42 -6.40 3.36
N GLY A 19 -22.32 -7.14 3.49
CA GLY A 19 -21.83 -8.09 2.50
C GLY A 19 -20.59 -7.57 1.75
N TYR A 20 -19.96 -8.49 1.02
CA TYR A 20 -18.83 -8.17 0.16
C TYR A 20 -19.33 -7.45 -1.10
N GLN A 21 -18.68 -6.34 -1.46
CA GLN A 21 -18.99 -5.52 -2.64
C GLN A 21 -18.01 -5.79 -3.78
N TRP A 22 -17.55 -7.04 -3.91
CA TRP A 22 -16.54 -7.45 -4.89
C TRP A 22 -17.13 -7.56 -6.30
N THR A 23 -17.36 -6.43 -6.95
CA THR A 23 -17.96 -6.37 -8.29
C THR A 23 -16.94 -6.22 -9.41
N TYR A 24 -15.65 -6.03 -9.09
CA TYR A 24 -14.66 -5.67 -10.11
C TYR A 24 -14.52 -6.74 -11.21
N PHE A 25 -14.45 -8.03 -10.84
CA PHE A 25 -14.34 -9.13 -11.79
C PHE A 25 -15.49 -9.15 -12.81
N SER A 26 -16.74 -9.00 -12.34
CA SER A 26 -17.92 -9.02 -13.21
C SER A 26 -18.09 -7.74 -14.04
N SER A 27 -17.53 -6.61 -13.57
CA SER A 27 -17.55 -5.33 -14.26
C SER A 27 -16.51 -5.17 -15.37
N LEU A 28 -15.54 -6.10 -15.47
CA LEU A 28 -14.47 -6.01 -16.45
C LEU A 28 -15.00 -5.98 -17.89
N GLN A 29 -14.56 -4.99 -18.65
CA GLN A 29 -14.79 -4.91 -20.08
C GLN A 29 -13.96 -5.96 -20.83
N GLU A 30 -14.35 -6.29 -22.07
CA GLU A 30 -13.54 -7.13 -22.93
C GLU A 30 -12.14 -6.54 -23.10
N GLY A 31 -11.12 -7.38 -22.95
CA GLY A 31 -9.74 -6.95 -23.05
C GLY A 31 -8.76 -7.88 -22.34
N PRO A 32 -7.46 -7.56 -22.39
CA PRO A 32 -6.39 -8.43 -21.88
C PRO A 32 -6.55 -8.81 -20.41
N LEU A 33 -7.01 -7.88 -19.57
CA LEU A 33 -7.20 -8.14 -18.14
C LEU A 33 -8.35 -9.13 -17.88
N ARG A 34 -9.47 -8.99 -18.59
CA ARG A 34 -10.61 -9.92 -18.50
C ARG A 34 -10.21 -11.31 -18.97
N SER A 35 -9.60 -11.41 -20.15
CA SER A 35 -9.15 -12.69 -20.68
C SER A 35 -8.14 -13.36 -19.74
N ARG A 36 -7.20 -12.60 -19.18
CA ARG A 36 -6.25 -13.10 -18.17
C ARG A 36 -6.97 -13.67 -16.94
N ALA A 37 -7.95 -12.94 -16.41
CA ALA A 37 -8.68 -13.37 -15.22
C ALA A 37 -9.55 -14.61 -15.48
N GLU A 38 -10.27 -14.66 -16.59
CA GLU A 38 -11.13 -15.80 -16.97
C GLU A 38 -10.29 -17.07 -17.26
N LEU A 39 -9.19 -16.94 -18.01
CA LEU A 39 -8.27 -18.05 -18.26
C LEU A 39 -7.63 -18.56 -16.98
N PHE A 40 -7.23 -17.64 -16.09
CA PHE A 40 -6.69 -18.01 -14.79
C PHE A 40 -7.72 -18.78 -13.96
N PHE A 41 -8.95 -18.27 -13.85
CA PHE A 41 -10.06 -18.92 -13.13
C PHE A 41 -10.28 -20.37 -13.61
N ALA A 42 -10.26 -20.59 -14.92
CA ALA A 42 -10.44 -21.91 -15.53
C ALA A 42 -9.23 -22.84 -15.31
N SER A 43 -8.03 -22.28 -15.13
CA SER A 43 -6.79 -23.05 -14.97
C SER A 43 -6.58 -23.61 -13.56
N VAL A 44 -7.12 -22.93 -12.54
CA VAL A 44 -6.96 -23.29 -11.12
C VAL A 44 -7.70 -24.58 -10.78
N ASN A 45 -7.06 -25.47 -10.05
CA ASN A 45 -7.68 -26.69 -9.53
C ASN A 45 -8.38 -26.43 -8.18
N TRP A 46 -9.58 -25.88 -8.25
CA TRP A 46 -10.39 -25.51 -7.08
C TRP A 46 -10.70 -26.66 -6.11
N PRO A 47 -11.06 -27.89 -6.58
CA PRO A 47 -11.25 -29.02 -5.66
C PRO A 47 -9.99 -29.32 -4.83
N THR A 48 -8.82 -29.27 -5.45
CA THR A 48 -7.55 -29.50 -4.75
C THR A 48 -7.23 -28.38 -3.75
N LEU A 49 -7.60 -27.13 -4.06
CA LEU A 49 -7.48 -26.03 -3.09
C LEU A 49 -8.38 -26.25 -1.87
N LEU A 50 -9.62 -26.70 -2.07
CA LEU A 50 -10.56 -27.00 -0.98
C LEU A 50 -10.07 -28.17 -0.12
N ASP A 51 -9.58 -29.25 -0.74
CA ASP A 51 -8.96 -30.37 -0.01
C ASP A 51 -7.76 -29.91 0.82
N TYR A 52 -6.94 -29.02 0.25
CA TYR A 52 -5.80 -28.45 0.95
C TYR A 52 -6.24 -27.60 2.15
N ALA A 53 -7.23 -26.72 1.95
CA ALA A 53 -7.79 -25.87 3.00
C ALA A 53 -8.42 -26.70 4.13
N ALA A 54 -9.21 -27.72 3.79
CA ALA A 54 -9.80 -28.65 4.74
C ALA A 54 -8.73 -29.35 5.57
N LYS A 55 -7.67 -29.88 4.95
CA LYS A 55 -6.53 -30.49 5.67
C LYS A 55 -5.85 -29.53 6.63
N LYS A 56 -5.66 -28.27 6.22
CA LYS A 56 -5.09 -27.22 7.08
C LYS A 56 -5.99 -26.80 8.22
N ARG A 57 -7.29 -27.12 8.14
CA ARG A 57 -8.29 -26.86 9.17
C ARG A 57 -8.85 -28.15 9.77
N ASN A 58 -7.96 -29.10 10.08
CA ASN A 58 -8.27 -30.36 10.78
C ASN A 58 -9.34 -31.24 10.09
N GLY A 59 -9.41 -31.20 8.77
CA GLY A 59 -10.34 -32.00 7.97
C GLY A 59 -11.77 -31.44 7.92
N ILE A 60 -12.01 -30.20 8.36
CA ILE A 60 -13.34 -29.60 8.27
C ILE A 60 -13.67 -29.31 6.79
N ASN A 61 -14.78 -29.86 6.31
CA ASN A 61 -15.26 -29.65 4.95
C ASN A 61 -15.49 -28.15 4.67
N CYS A 62 -15.25 -27.74 3.44
CA CYS A 62 -15.41 -26.36 3.00
C CYS A 62 -15.90 -26.26 1.55
N MET A 63 -16.40 -25.09 1.20
CA MET A 63 -16.88 -24.74 -0.13
C MET A 63 -16.41 -23.34 -0.52
N LEU A 64 -16.42 -23.04 -1.82
CA LEU A 64 -16.22 -21.68 -2.31
C LEU A 64 -17.55 -20.92 -2.31
N LEU A 65 -17.53 -19.69 -1.84
CA LEU A 65 -18.63 -18.75 -2.04
C LEU A 65 -18.59 -18.16 -3.47
N PRO A 66 -19.72 -17.65 -4.00
CA PRO A 66 -19.79 -17.13 -5.36
C PRO A 66 -18.92 -15.88 -5.57
N ASP A 67 -18.63 -15.13 -4.51
CA ASP A 67 -17.87 -13.88 -4.58
C ASP A 67 -16.46 -14.10 -5.14
N ILE A 68 -16.04 -13.18 -6.02
CA ILE A 68 -14.73 -13.15 -6.65
C ILE A 68 -14.15 -11.75 -6.49
N GLY A 69 -13.18 -11.61 -5.60
CA GLY A 69 -12.34 -10.42 -5.52
C GLY A 69 -11.26 -10.49 -6.59
N LEU A 70 -10.91 -9.35 -7.16
CA LEU A 70 -9.87 -9.26 -8.18
C LEU A 70 -9.04 -8.00 -7.96
N GLY A 71 -7.73 -8.17 -7.86
CA GLY A 71 -6.75 -7.09 -7.95
C GLY A 71 -5.96 -7.18 -9.25
N TYR A 72 -4.96 -6.30 -9.42
CA TYR A 72 -4.12 -6.32 -10.62
C TYR A 72 -3.33 -7.63 -10.76
N ASN A 73 -2.79 -8.16 -9.66
CA ASN A 73 -1.95 -9.35 -9.65
C ASN A 73 -2.63 -10.60 -9.07
N HIS A 74 -3.76 -10.45 -8.39
CA HIS A 74 -4.33 -11.52 -7.57
C HIS A 74 -5.81 -11.73 -7.83
N MET A 75 -6.24 -12.98 -7.76
CA MET A 75 -7.64 -13.38 -7.66
C MET A 75 -7.92 -13.86 -6.25
N VAL A 76 -9.08 -13.49 -5.71
CA VAL A 76 -9.45 -13.70 -4.32
C VAL A 76 -10.78 -14.44 -4.27
N ARG A 77 -10.83 -15.56 -3.53
CA ARG A 77 -12.05 -16.35 -3.32
C ARG A 77 -12.27 -16.62 -1.84
N ILE A 78 -13.52 -16.62 -1.41
CA ILE A 78 -13.87 -16.97 -0.03
C ILE A 78 -14.09 -18.48 0.05
N VAL A 79 -13.41 -19.10 1.02
CA VAL A 79 -13.58 -20.49 1.43
C VAL A 79 -14.39 -20.49 2.73
N GLU A 80 -15.64 -20.94 2.68
CA GLU A 80 -16.49 -21.11 3.86
C GLU A 80 -16.43 -22.56 4.34
N PHE A 81 -16.09 -22.73 5.62
CA PHE A 81 -16.06 -24.03 6.28
C PHE A 81 -17.44 -24.40 6.84
N ALA A 82 -17.67 -25.69 7.07
CA ALA A 82 -18.94 -26.19 7.60
C ALA A 82 -19.36 -25.57 8.95
N ASP A 83 -18.41 -25.09 9.75
CA ASP A 83 -18.64 -24.39 11.01
C ASP A 83 -18.76 -22.85 10.86
N LYS A 84 -18.97 -22.37 9.63
CA LYS A 84 -19.17 -20.96 9.28
C LYS A 84 -17.97 -20.05 9.47
N THR A 85 -16.80 -20.59 9.82
CA THR A 85 -15.55 -19.84 9.67
C THR A 85 -15.27 -19.61 8.19
N ARG A 86 -14.74 -18.44 7.85
CA ARG A 86 -14.35 -18.08 6.49
C ARG A 86 -12.86 -17.81 6.40
N TRP A 87 -12.22 -18.36 5.40
CA TRP A 87 -10.88 -17.98 4.95
C TRP A 87 -10.96 -17.35 3.56
N VAL A 88 -9.95 -16.56 3.24
CA VAL A 88 -9.72 -16.08 1.88
C VAL A 88 -8.59 -16.89 1.27
N ALA A 89 -8.81 -17.37 0.05
CA ALA A 89 -7.75 -17.82 -0.85
C ALA A 89 -7.36 -16.66 -1.78
N ARG A 90 -6.14 -16.13 -1.60
CA ARG A 90 -5.53 -15.12 -2.46
C ARG A 90 -4.52 -15.82 -3.37
N LEU A 91 -4.81 -15.87 -4.67
CA LEU A 91 -4.02 -16.60 -5.66
C LEU A 91 -3.30 -15.63 -6.60
N ARG A 92 -2.03 -15.90 -6.90
CA ARG A 92 -1.23 -15.11 -7.84
C ARG A 92 -1.61 -15.44 -9.27
N MET A 93 -2.08 -14.43 -10.01
CA MET A 93 -2.34 -14.56 -11.45
C MET A 93 -1.02 -14.51 -12.24
N PRO A 94 -0.92 -15.22 -13.38
CA PRO A 94 0.24 -15.11 -14.28
C PRO A 94 0.41 -13.67 -14.77
N PRO A 95 1.61 -13.18 -15.10
CA PRO A 95 1.82 -11.82 -15.61
C PRO A 95 0.98 -11.51 -16.87
N LEU A 96 0.57 -10.26 -17.05
CA LEU A 96 -0.23 -9.84 -18.21
C LEU A 96 0.61 -9.76 -19.50
N ALA A 97 1.88 -9.40 -19.39
CA ALA A 97 2.82 -9.43 -20.51
C ALA A 97 3.48 -10.82 -20.63
N LYS A 98 3.71 -11.28 -21.87
CA LYS A 98 4.52 -12.46 -22.19
C LYS A 98 6.04 -12.21 -21.99
N SER A 99 6.44 -11.36 -21.06
CA SER A 99 7.85 -11.27 -20.68
C SER A 99 8.30 -12.61 -20.09
N ALA A 100 9.60 -12.89 -20.13
CA ALA A 100 10.17 -14.10 -19.53
C ALA A 100 9.63 -14.26 -18.11
N TYR A 101 8.77 -15.27 -17.92
CA TYR A 101 8.20 -15.59 -16.64
C TYR A 101 9.33 -16.05 -15.71
N ASP A 102 9.72 -15.20 -14.77
CA ASP A 102 10.72 -15.53 -13.76
C ASP A 102 10.01 -16.05 -12.51
N GLU A 103 9.90 -17.38 -12.43
CA GLU A 103 9.32 -18.06 -11.27
C GLU A 103 10.08 -17.75 -9.99
N ALA A 104 11.41 -17.61 -10.05
CA ALA A 104 12.23 -17.33 -8.87
C ALA A 104 11.97 -15.91 -8.34
N ALA A 105 11.81 -14.93 -9.22
CA ALA A 105 11.42 -13.58 -8.83
C ALA A 105 10.04 -13.53 -8.18
N LEU A 106 9.05 -14.23 -8.76
CA LEU A 106 7.69 -14.30 -8.18
C LEU A 106 7.68 -15.01 -6.81
N ASN A 107 8.40 -16.12 -6.69
CA ASN A 107 8.58 -16.81 -5.42
C ASN A 107 9.20 -15.89 -4.38
N THR A 108 10.19 -15.07 -4.77
CA THR A 108 10.82 -14.11 -3.88
C THR A 108 9.82 -13.04 -3.42
N ILE A 109 9.04 -12.45 -4.33
CA ILE A 109 8.02 -11.44 -3.99
C ILE A 109 7.01 -11.99 -2.98
N MET A 110 6.49 -13.20 -3.22
CA MET A 110 5.51 -13.81 -2.31
C MET A 110 6.11 -14.13 -0.94
N ASN A 111 7.37 -14.60 -0.90
CA ASN A 111 8.05 -14.82 0.39
C ASN A 111 8.28 -13.48 1.12
N CYS A 112 8.65 -12.42 0.40
CA CYS A 112 8.78 -11.08 0.99
C CYS A 112 7.47 -10.59 1.60
N GLU A 113 6.35 -10.76 0.89
CA GLU A 113 5.02 -10.43 1.40
C GLU A 113 4.69 -11.20 2.68
N PHE A 114 4.86 -12.53 2.68
CA PHE A 114 4.64 -13.37 3.85
C PHE A 114 5.47 -12.92 5.07
N ASN A 115 6.75 -12.61 4.85
CA ASN A 115 7.64 -12.16 5.91
C ASN A 115 7.30 -10.76 6.41
N ALA A 116 6.86 -9.85 5.53
CA ALA A 116 6.40 -8.51 5.91
C ALA A 116 5.15 -8.60 6.81
N ILE A 117 4.15 -9.40 6.42
CA ILE A 117 2.95 -9.65 7.24
C ILE A 117 3.36 -10.22 8.61
N SER A 118 4.23 -11.24 8.61
CA SER A 118 4.72 -11.88 9.84
C SER A 118 5.50 -10.91 10.74
N LEU A 119 6.25 -9.97 10.17
CA LEU A 119 6.97 -8.92 10.90
C LEU A 119 5.98 -7.94 11.55
N VAL A 120 5.00 -7.45 10.80
CA VAL A 120 3.96 -6.53 11.29
C VAL A 120 3.15 -7.16 12.42
N GLN A 121 2.72 -8.42 12.26
CA GLN A 121 1.99 -9.18 13.30
C GLN A 121 2.77 -9.31 14.60
N ARG A 122 4.10 -9.48 14.52
CA ARG A 122 4.95 -9.67 15.70
C ARG A 122 5.32 -8.38 16.40
N LYS A 123 5.46 -7.28 15.65
CA LYS A 123 6.01 -6.01 16.16
C LYS A 123 4.96 -4.96 16.47
N THR A 124 3.72 -5.14 16.02
CA THR A 124 2.68 -4.11 16.12
C THR A 124 1.34 -4.70 16.56
N ARG A 125 0.36 -3.82 16.80
CA ARG A 125 -1.06 -4.19 16.97
C ARG A 125 -1.87 -3.85 15.72
N ILE A 126 -1.20 -3.61 14.59
CA ILE A 126 -1.88 -3.35 13.33
C ILE A 126 -2.64 -4.62 12.95
N PRO A 127 -3.96 -4.51 12.70
CA PRO A 127 -4.72 -5.67 12.28
C PRO A 127 -4.26 -6.06 10.86
N VAL A 128 -3.78 -7.28 10.71
CA VAL A 128 -3.44 -7.88 9.42
C VAL A 128 -3.93 -9.34 9.43
N PRO A 129 -4.52 -9.85 8.33
CA PRO A 129 -5.08 -11.20 8.29
C PRO A 129 -4.06 -12.27 8.69
N ARG A 130 -4.45 -13.22 9.56
CA ARG A 130 -3.58 -14.36 9.87
C ARG A 130 -3.45 -15.24 8.65
N ILE A 131 -2.22 -15.68 8.37
CA ILE A 131 -1.93 -16.64 7.30
C ILE A 131 -2.02 -18.05 7.86
N HIS A 132 -2.92 -18.87 7.32
CA HIS A 132 -3.11 -20.27 7.72
C HIS A 132 -2.28 -21.22 6.87
N ALA A 133 -2.08 -20.87 5.60
CA ALA A 133 -1.22 -21.62 4.72
C ALA A 133 -0.70 -20.75 3.57
N PHE A 134 0.41 -21.20 2.98
CA PHE A 134 1.14 -20.47 1.96
C PHE A 134 1.85 -21.46 1.04
N GLU A 135 1.71 -21.28 -0.26
CA GLU A 135 2.38 -22.06 -1.31
C GLU A 135 2.83 -21.11 -2.42
N VAL A 136 4.12 -21.15 -2.73
CA VAL A 136 4.74 -20.24 -3.70
C VAL A 136 4.87 -20.88 -5.08
N LYS A 137 4.88 -22.21 -5.18
CA LYS A 137 5.15 -22.90 -6.44
C LYS A 137 3.93 -22.86 -7.35
N SER A 138 4.11 -22.35 -8.57
CA SER A 138 3.05 -22.34 -9.58
C SER A 138 2.69 -23.74 -10.07
N GLY A 139 3.66 -24.66 -10.09
CA GLY A 139 3.46 -26.07 -10.43
C GLY A 139 2.86 -26.94 -9.31
N CYS A 140 2.37 -26.34 -8.20
CA CYS A 140 1.70 -27.12 -7.16
C CYS A 140 0.38 -27.73 -7.69
N SER A 141 -0.21 -28.65 -6.95
CA SER A 141 -1.43 -29.36 -7.37
C SER A 141 -2.65 -28.46 -7.59
N VAL A 142 -2.64 -27.25 -6.99
CA VAL A 142 -3.64 -26.19 -7.18
C VAL A 142 -3.46 -25.45 -8.52
N LYS A 143 -2.28 -25.57 -9.16
CA LYS A 143 -1.87 -24.92 -10.41
C LYS A 143 -1.73 -23.39 -10.33
N ALA A 144 -1.58 -22.86 -9.12
CA ALA A 144 -1.31 -21.45 -8.87
C ALA A 144 -0.64 -21.27 -7.51
N PRO A 145 0.28 -20.30 -7.34
CA PRO A 145 0.72 -19.87 -6.02
C PRO A 145 -0.43 -19.22 -5.25
N PHE A 146 -0.50 -19.45 -3.94
CA PHE A 146 -1.58 -18.94 -3.12
C PHE A 146 -1.22 -18.74 -1.65
N MET A 147 -2.06 -17.95 -0.99
CA MET A 147 -2.09 -17.79 0.45
C MET A 147 -3.52 -18.00 0.95
N LEU A 148 -3.69 -18.83 1.99
CA LEU A 148 -4.94 -18.96 2.74
C LEU A 148 -4.83 -18.09 3.99
N MET A 149 -5.76 -17.15 4.16
CA MET A 149 -5.72 -16.17 5.26
C MET A 149 -7.10 -15.95 5.88
N ASP A 150 -7.15 -15.28 7.03
CA ASP A 150 -8.43 -14.85 7.62
C ASP A 150 -9.28 -14.07 6.61
N CYS A 151 -10.59 -14.34 6.60
CA CYS A 151 -11.56 -13.56 5.85
C CYS A 151 -12.12 -12.48 6.75
N LEU A 152 -11.85 -11.21 6.41
CA LEU A 152 -12.38 -10.06 7.15
C LEU A 152 -13.70 -9.63 6.51
N GLU A 153 -14.73 -9.47 7.33
CA GLU A 153 -16.08 -9.07 6.90
C GLU A 153 -16.13 -7.55 6.63
N GLY A 154 -15.51 -7.14 5.54
CA GLY A 154 -15.41 -5.75 5.13
C GLY A 154 -14.98 -5.61 3.68
N ASN A 155 -14.81 -4.36 3.27
CA ASN A 155 -14.52 -3.97 1.89
C ASN A 155 -13.34 -3.00 1.85
N VAL A 156 -12.58 -2.97 0.74
CA VAL A 156 -11.55 -1.94 0.52
C VAL A 156 -12.12 -0.75 -0.23
N GLY A 157 -11.39 0.36 -0.26
CA GLY A 157 -11.79 1.57 -0.97
C GLY A 157 -12.16 1.35 -2.44
N MET A 158 -11.49 0.40 -3.13
CA MET A 158 -11.80 0.08 -4.53
C MET A 158 -13.21 -0.48 -4.70
N ASP A 159 -13.69 -1.26 -3.72
CA ASP A 159 -15.04 -1.82 -3.72
C ASP A 159 -16.09 -0.74 -3.36
N LEU A 160 -15.67 0.32 -2.66
CA LEU A 160 -16.52 1.37 -2.11
C LEU A 160 -16.49 2.68 -2.93
N GLY A 161 -16.00 2.63 -4.18
CA GLY A 161 -15.98 3.79 -5.07
C GLY A 161 -14.86 4.80 -4.81
N MET A 162 -13.85 4.46 -4.00
CA MET A 162 -12.69 5.29 -3.67
C MET A 162 -13.01 6.61 -2.97
N GLU A 163 -14.22 6.73 -2.41
CA GLU A 163 -14.66 7.88 -1.62
C GLU A 163 -14.91 7.47 -0.17
N ILE A 164 -14.59 8.36 0.76
CA ILE A 164 -14.86 8.16 2.19
C ILE A 164 -15.97 9.12 2.58
N PRO A 165 -17.13 8.63 3.07
CA PRO A 165 -18.22 9.48 3.52
C PRO A 165 -17.75 10.52 4.55
N PRO A 166 -18.16 11.79 4.42
CA PRO A 166 -17.71 12.87 5.30
C PRO A 166 -17.81 12.56 6.80
N GLU A 167 -18.87 11.87 7.21
CA GLU A 167 -19.17 11.50 8.59
C GLU A 167 -18.16 10.51 9.20
N TYR A 168 -17.53 9.67 8.39
CA TYR A 168 -16.55 8.68 8.86
C TYR A 168 -15.09 9.11 8.64
N LYS A 169 -14.88 10.09 7.77
CA LYS A 169 -13.56 10.50 7.30
C LYS A 169 -12.56 10.79 8.42
N GLN A 170 -12.97 11.57 9.42
CA GLN A 170 -12.06 11.94 10.53
C GLN A 170 -11.63 10.72 11.36
N ALA A 171 -12.57 9.81 11.67
CA ALA A 171 -12.30 8.60 12.43
C ALA A 171 -11.41 7.62 11.65
N PHE A 172 -11.67 7.49 10.34
CA PHE A 172 -10.87 6.67 9.44
C PHE A 172 -9.43 7.21 9.32
N LEU A 173 -9.25 8.51 9.06
CA LEU A 173 -7.93 9.14 8.97
C LEU A 173 -7.16 9.05 10.29
N SER A 174 -7.84 9.17 11.43
CA SER A 174 -7.23 8.96 12.76
C SER A 174 -6.75 7.52 12.93
N SER A 175 -7.49 6.54 12.41
CA SER A 175 -7.09 5.13 12.43
C SER A 175 -5.88 4.87 11.53
N LEU A 176 -5.84 5.48 10.34
CA LEU A 176 -4.66 5.43 9.48
C LEU A 176 -3.43 6.09 10.12
N ALA A 177 -3.60 7.19 10.85
CA ALA A 177 -2.51 7.83 11.60
C ALA A 177 -1.94 6.87 12.66
N LYS A 178 -2.79 6.19 13.43
CA LYS A 178 -2.38 5.16 14.40
C LYS A 178 -1.57 4.03 13.78
N ILE A 179 -1.99 3.55 12.61
CA ILE A 179 -1.28 2.51 11.87
C ILE A 179 0.08 3.02 11.40
N HIS A 180 0.12 4.23 10.85
CA HIS A 180 1.35 4.85 10.36
C HIS A 180 2.38 5.04 11.48
N VAL A 181 1.94 5.49 12.66
CA VAL A 181 2.79 5.60 13.85
C VAL A 181 3.32 4.23 14.29
N GLN A 182 2.49 3.19 14.32
CA GLN A 182 2.96 1.84 14.65
C GLN A 182 3.98 1.29 13.66
N LEU A 183 3.83 1.55 12.36
CA LEU A 183 4.82 1.16 11.35
C LEU A 183 6.16 1.89 11.53
N SER A 184 6.16 3.11 12.04
CA SER A 184 7.39 3.89 12.27
C SER A 184 8.32 3.25 13.32
N ALA A 185 7.74 2.45 14.23
CA ALA A 185 8.47 1.69 15.23
C ALA A 185 9.00 0.34 14.70
N VAL A 186 8.54 -0.11 13.52
CA VAL A 186 9.05 -1.31 12.87
C VAL A 186 10.28 -0.96 12.05
N GLN A 187 11.45 -1.00 12.70
CA GLN A 187 12.69 -0.53 12.10
C GLN A 187 13.67 -1.66 11.78
N LEU A 188 14.41 -1.47 10.69
CA LEU A 188 15.30 -2.43 10.08
C LEU A 188 16.68 -1.80 9.78
N PRO A 189 17.79 -2.54 9.92
CA PRO A 189 19.14 -1.97 9.78
C PRO A 189 19.55 -1.58 8.35
N LYS A 190 18.88 -2.12 7.33
CA LYS A 190 19.16 -1.85 5.92
C LYS A 190 17.87 -1.54 5.17
N ILE A 191 17.98 -0.76 4.11
CA ILE A 191 16.90 -0.49 3.15
C ILE A 191 16.77 -1.69 2.20
N GLY A 192 15.59 -2.29 2.11
CA GLY A 192 15.40 -3.50 1.33
C GLY A 192 14.12 -4.28 1.64
N THR A 193 13.86 -5.31 0.85
CA THR A 193 12.75 -6.26 1.08
C THR A 193 13.06 -7.22 2.22
N ILE A 194 12.06 -7.90 2.77
CA ILE A 194 12.21 -8.81 3.92
C ILE A 194 12.27 -10.25 3.41
N LEU A 195 13.47 -10.78 3.15
CA LEU A 195 13.65 -12.11 2.53
C LEU A 195 13.32 -13.27 3.47
N SER A 196 13.71 -13.14 4.74
CA SER A 196 13.51 -14.18 5.74
C SER A 196 13.60 -13.63 7.16
N THR A 197 13.03 -14.38 8.10
CA THR A 197 13.30 -14.20 9.53
C THR A 197 14.31 -15.25 9.97
N LYS A 198 15.37 -14.83 10.65
CA LYS A 198 16.33 -15.72 11.29
C LYS A 198 15.77 -16.24 12.62
N GLY A 199 16.29 -17.38 13.08
CA GLY A 199 15.86 -18.03 14.33
C GLY A 199 16.10 -17.19 15.60
N ASP A 200 16.97 -16.18 15.53
CA ASP A 200 17.24 -15.21 16.59
C ASP A 200 16.26 -14.01 16.60
N GLY A 201 15.28 -14.00 15.69
CA GLY A 201 14.31 -12.92 15.56
C GLY A 201 14.79 -11.71 14.74
N THR A 202 16.00 -11.76 14.17
CA THR A 202 16.49 -10.77 13.21
C THR A 202 15.99 -11.06 11.80
N TYR A 203 16.08 -10.08 10.92
CA TYR A 203 15.58 -10.16 9.54
C TYR A 203 16.73 -10.10 8.55
N GLN A 204 16.60 -10.83 7.45
CA GLN A 204 17.50 -10.71 6.32
C GLN A 204 16.87 -9.82 5.26
N GLN A 205 17.49 -8.66 5.02
CA GLN A 205 17.05 -7.77 3.94
C GLN A 205 17.63 -8.18 2.59
N GLY A 206 16.83 -7.99 1.55
CA GLY A 206 17.17 -8.26 0.16
C GLY A 206 17.01 -7.05 -0.75
N PRO A 207 17.28 -7.24 -2.05
CA PRO A 207 17.07 -6.20 -3.05
C PRO A 207 15.59 -5.84 -3.17
N ILE A 208 15.33 -4.60 -3.54
CA ILE A 208 14.02 -4.11 -3.98
C ILE A 208 13.88 -4.42 -5.48
N PRO A 209 12.80 -5.09 -5.93
CA PRO A 209 12.60 -5.40 -7.34
C PRO A 209 12.71 -4.17 -8.24
N GLY A 210 13.47 -4.29 -9.34
CA GLY A 210 13.75 -3.18 -10.27
C GLY A 210 14.76 -2.14 -9.76
N LEU A 211 15.01 -2.07 -8.45
CA LEU A 211 15.84 -1.03 -7.84
C LEU A 211 17.17 -1.56 -7.27
N GLY A 212 17.28 -2.82 -6.85
CA GLY A 212 18.49 -3.41 -6.26
C GLY A 212 18.61 -3.26 -4.74
N GLY A 213 19.83 -3.42 -4.19
CA GLY A 213 20.09 -3.42 -2.75
C GLY A 213 20.37 -4.83 -2.18
N PRO A 214 20.24 -5.04 -0.85
CA PRO A 214 19.85 -4.06 0.15
C PRO A 214 20.89 -2.93 0.29
N PHE A 215 20.46 -1.75 0.73
CA PHE A 215 21.32 -0.58 0.89
C PHE A 215 21.61 -0.32 2.37
N ASP A 216 22.85 0.08 2.67
CA ASP A 216 23.27 0.42 4.03
C ASP A 216 22.95 1.88 4.36
N THR A 217 22.75 2.73 3.33
CA THR A 217 22.40 4.14 3.52
C THR A 217 21.25 4.62 2.63
N ALA A 218 20.54 5.65 3.09
CA ALA A 218 19.55 6.35 2.27
C ALA A 218 20.19 7.01 1.04
N THR A 219 21.44 7.49 1.15
CA THR A 219 22.22 8.05 0.05
C THR A 219 22.40 7.02 -1.08
N GLU A 220 22.77 5.79 -0.75
CA GLU A 220 22.88 4.69 -1.73
C GLU A 220 21.53 4.41 -2.40
N PHE A 221 20.46 4.38 -1.61
CA PHE A 221 19.11 4.21 -2.14
C PHE A 221 18.71 5.31 -3.13
N PHE A 222 18.91 6.59 -2.78
CA PHE A 222 18.54 7.70 -3.66
C PHE A 222 19.37 7.72 -4.94
N LYS A 223 20.66 7.39 -4.87
CA LYS A 223 21.50 7.21 -6.07
C LYS A 223 20.99 6.08 -6.94
N ALA A 224 20.68 4.92 -6.35
CA ALA A 224 20.12 3.79 -7.09
C ALA A 224 18.77 4.15 -7.74
N TRP A 225 17.91 4.88 -7.04
CA TRP A 225 16.63 5.34 -7.55
C TRP A 225 16.81 6.25 -8.76
N ALA A 226 17.70 7.23 -8.65
CA ALA A 226 18.00 8.17 -9.74
C ALA A 226 18.61 7.49 -10.97
N THR A 227 19.43 6.45 -10.78
CA THR A 227 20.06 5.72 -11.89
C THR A 227 19.10 4.76 -12.58
N ARG A 228 18.18 4.13 -11.85
CA ARG A 228 17.33 3.04 -12.36
C ARG A 228 15.91 3.45 -12.73
N THR A 229 15.46 4.63 -12.30
CA THR A 229 14.09 5.09 -12.54
C THR A 229 14.00 5.91 -13.82
N GLU A 230 13.08 5.53 -14.69
CA GLU A 230 12.73 6.28 -15.88
C GLU A 230 11.32 6.89 -15.72
N PHE A 231 11.06 8.02 -16.38
CA PHE A 231 9.75 8.68 -16.33
C PHE A 231 8.68 7.93 -17.15
N GLY A 232 9.10 7.18 -18.17
CA GLY A 232 8.19 6.35 -18.98
C GLY A 232 7.46 7.05 -20.12
N MET A 233 7.70 8.35 -20.35
CA MET A 233 7.23 9.07 -21.55
C MET A 233 8.40 9.55 -22.41
N SER A 234 8.25 9.50 -23.73
CA SER A 234 9.16 10.14 -24.66
C SER A 234 8.97 11.67 -24.70
N ASP A 235 9.97 12.39 -25.22
CA ASP A 235 9.87 13.84 -25.43
C ASP A 235 8.67 14.25 -26.27
N GLU A 236 8.28 13.44 -27.27
CA GLU A 236 7.11 13.69 -28.11
C GLU A 236 5.80 13.53 -27.34
N GLN A 237 5.71 12.49 -26.52
CA GLN A 237 4.56 12.27 -25.63
C GLN A 237 4.44 13.40 -24.59
N LEU A 238 5.56 13.79 -23.98
CA LEU A 238 5.62 14.91 -23.04
C LEU A 238 5.21 16.22 -23.70
N ARG A 239 5.71 16.51 -24.91
CA ARG A 239 5.37 17.72 -25.66
C ARG A 239 3.87 17.79 -25.97
N THR A 240 3.28 16.65 -26.34
CA THR A 240 1.84 16.52 -26.58
C THR A 240 1.03 16.73 -25.29
N ALA A 241 1.42 16.08 -24.20
CA ALA A 241 0.71 16.18 -22.91
C ALA A 241 0.84 17.57 -22.25
N SER A 242 1.95 18.27 -22.51
CA SER A 242 2.27 19.56 -21.86
C SER A 242 1.79 20.78 -22.66
N GLY A 243 1.53 20.63 -23.96
CA GLY A 243 1.07 21.73 -24.82
C GLY A 243 2.00 22.95 -24.78
N LEU A 244 1.44 24.12 -24.47
CA LEU A 244 2.17 25.39 -24.40
C LEU A 244 3.28 25.40 -23.34
N TYR A 245 3.20 24.53 -22.32
CA TYR A 245 4.17 24.45 -21.23
C TYR A 245 5.30 23.45 -21.48
N ALA A 246 5.33 22.80 -22.65
CA ALA A 246 6.33 21.79 -22.98
C ALA A 246 7.78 22.30 -22.86
N GLY A 247 8.02 23.58 -23.18
CA GLY A 247 9.35 24.19 -23.08
C GLY A 247 9.90 24.26 -21.65
N GLU A 248 9.02 24.31 -20.63
CA GLU A 248 9.42 24.30 -19.23
C GLU A 248 9.39 22.88 -18.64
N ILE A 249 8.35 22.10 -18.97
CA ILE A 249 8.11 20.79 -18.35
C ILE A 249 9.13 19.76 -18.81
N ILE A 250 9.49 19.70 -20.10
CA ILE A 250 10.41 18.67 -20.61
C ILE A 250 11.78 18.77 -19.90
N PRO A 251 12.46 19.93 -19.86
CA PRO A 251 13.72 20.04 -19.11
C PRO A 251 13.55 19.75 -17.61
N SER A 252 12.40 20.13 -17.04
CA SER A 252 12.07 19.91 -15.63
C SER A 252 11.99 18.42 -15.28
N VAL A 253 11.30 17.63 -16.10
CA VAL A 253 11.23 16.17 -15.97
C VAL A 253 12.61 15.55 -16.19
N SER A 254 13.29 15.88 -17.29
CA SER A 254 14.56 15.24 -17.67
C SER A 254 15.71 15.48 -16.68
N SER A 255 15.69 16.59 -15.94
CA SER A 255 16.71 16.94 -14.94
C SER A 255 16.44 16.38 -13.54
N PHE A 256 15.25 15.83 -13.28
CA PHE A 256 14.84 15.46 -11.92
C PHE A 256 15.68 14.33 -11.35
N ALA A 257 15.84 13.22 -12.07
CA ALA A 257 16.61 12.08 -11.60
C ALA A 257 18.08 12.45 -11.33
N ASP A 258 18.71 13.19 -12.23
CA ASP A 258 20.08 13.69 -12.05
C ASP A 258 20.20 14.62 -10.83
N SER A 259 19.19 15.46 -10.58
CA SER A 259 19.12 16.30 -9.39
C SER A 259 19.04 15.48 -8.10
N ILE A 260 18.21 14.42 -8.07
CA ILE A 260 18.14 13.48 -6.94
C ILE A 260 19.50 12.82 -6.71
N TYR A 261 20.18 12.38 -7.78
CA TYR A 261 21.51 11.77 -7.68
C TYR A 261 22.53 12.72 -7.04
N LYS A 262 22.58 13.97 -7.52
CA LYS A 262 23.50 15.00 -7.02
C LYS A 262 23.21 15.38 -5.56
N LEU A 263 21.94 15.40 -5.17
CA LEU A 263 21.51 15.76 -3.82
C LEU A 263 21.49 14.59 -2.83
N ALA A 264 21.64 13.34 -3.29
CA ALA A 264 21.43 12.14 -2.49
C ALA A 264 22.03 12.19 -1.07
N GLY A 265 23.27 12.68 -0.93
CA GLY A 265 23.97 12.81 0.35
C GLY A 265 23.42 13.87 1.32
N ARG A 266 22.40 14.62 0.91
CA ARG A 266 21.75 15.70 1.68
C ARG A 266 20.23 15.51 1.80
N LEU A 267 19.64 14.55 1.08
CA LEU A 267 18.21 14.33 1.09
C LEU A 267 17.74 13.70 2.39
N SER A 268 18.55 12.79 2.97
CA SER A 268 18.18 12.10 4.20
C SER A 268 18.73 12.77 5.44
N VAL A 269 17.90 12.82 6.49
CA VAL A 269 18.35 13.20 7.84
C VAL A 269 18.77 12.02 8.70
N ARG A 270 18.47 10.80 8.28
CA ARG A 270 18.85 9.56 8.96
C ARG A 270 19.48 8.62 7.95
N ASP A 271 20.63 9.05 7.41
CA ASP A 271 21.27 8.36 6.29
C ASP A 271 21.64 6.91 6.61
N HIS A 272 22.08 6.63 7.84
CA HIS A 272 22.44 5.29 8.31
C HIS A 272 21.30 4.54 9.02
N GLY A 273 20.06 5.03 8.91
CA GLY A 273 18.90 4.42 9.54
C GLY A 273 18.86 4.60 11.07
N PRO A 274 18.20 3.67 11.80
CA PRO A 274 17.47 2.52 11.26
C PRO A 274 16.25 2.95 10.42
N PHE A 275 15.79 2.06 9.53
CA PHE A 275 14.83 2.36 8.48
C PHE A 275 13.45 1.77 8.78
N PRO A 276 12.37 2.56 8.75
CA PRO A 276 11.01 2.07 9.01
C PRO A 276 10.51 1.17 7.88
N LEU A 277 9.61 0.25 8.23
CA LEU A 277 8.89 -0.59 7.27
C LEU A 277 7.84 0.23 6.52
N CYS A 278 8.07 0.45 5.24
CA CYS A 278 7.09 0.99 4.31
C CYS A 278 6.18 -0.13 3.81
N HIS A 279 4.86 0.12 3.77
CA HIS A 279 3.91 -0.77 3.10
C HIS A 279 4.07 -0.75 1.56
N GLY A 280 4.47 0.39 0.99
CA GLY A 280 4.64 0.59 -0.46
C GLY A 280 3.39 1.07 -1.20
N ASP A 281 2.20 0.77 -0.69
CA ASP A 281 0.90 1.15 -1.28
C ASP A 281 -0.15 1.45 -0.19
N PHE A 282 0.24 2.21 0.83
CA PHE A 282 -0.59 2.46 2.00
C PHE A 282 -1.71 3.46 1.69
N GLY A 283 -2.96 3.02 1.75
CA GLY A 283 -4.14 3.85 1.53
C GLY A 283 -5.42 3.05 1.65
N HIS A 284 -6.56 3.72 1.54
CA HIS A 284 -7.88 3.09 1.59
C HIS A 284 -8.08 1.97 0.54
N ASN A 285 -7.30 1.96 -0.55
CA ASN A 285 -7.25 0.86 -1.51
C ASN A 285 -6.78 -0.48 -0.91
N ASN A 286 -6.02 -0.46 0.19
CA ASN A 286 -5.44 -1.65 0.85
C ASN A 286 -5.81 -1.75 2.33
N VAL A 287 -6.85 -1.03 2.76
CA VAL A 287 -7.40 -1.09 4.12
C VAL A 287 -8.83 -1.59 4.05
N ILE A 288 -9.09 -2.74 4.66
CA ILE A 288 -10.42 -3.32 4.78
C ILE A 288 -11.15 -2.60 5.91
N VAL A 289 -12.35 -2.14 5.64
CA VAL A 289 -13.22 -1.48 6.61
C VAL A 289 -14.60 -2.13 6.71
N ASP A 290 -15.24 -1.97 7.87
CA ASP A 290 -16.66 -2.28 8.04
C ASP A 290 -17.56 -1.19 7.43
N ASP A 291 -18.88 -1.37 7.53
CA ASP A 291 -19.89 -0.44 6.99
C ASP A 291 -19.85 0.97 7.60
N LYS A 292 -19.13 1.14 8.71
CA LYS A 292 -18.90 2.41 9.41
C LYS A 292 -17.47 2.93 9.23
N TYR A 293 -16.73 2.36 8.28
CA TYR A 293 -15.34 2.71 7.99
C TYR A 293 -14.37 2.50 9.17
N HIS A 294 -14.71 1.62 10.13
CA HIS A 294 -13.73 1.17 11.12
C HIS A 294 -12.75 0.21 10.45
N VAL A 295 -11.45 0.39 10.72
CA VAL A 295 -10.40 -0.43 10.12
C VAL A 295 -10.42 -1.85 10.70
N LEU A 296 -10.66 -2.84 9.83
CA LEU A 296 -10.63 -4.26 10.16
C LEU A 296 -9.28 -4.91 9.86
N GLY A 297 -8.55 -4.42 8.86
CA GLY A 297 -7.24 -4.96 8.51
C GLY A 297 -6.51 -4.20 7.41
N VAL A 298 -5.18 -4.28 7.41
CA VAL A 298 -4.31 -3.79 6.34
C VAL A 298 -3.80 -4.99 5.55
N ILE A 299 -3.97 -4.94 4.22
CA ILE A 299 -3.68 -6.06 3.31
C ILE A 299 -2.72 -5.64 2.21
N ASP A 300 -2.33 -6.59 1.36
CA ASP A 300 -1.46 -6.37 0.20
C ASP A 300 -0.07 -5.79 0.51
N TRP A 301 0.75 -6.60 1.19
CA TRP A 301 2.11 -6.22 1.59
C TRP A 301 3.15 -6.58 0.51
N GLU A 302 2.73 -6.79 -0.75
CA GLU A 302 3.63 -7.29 -1.81
C GLU A 302 4.75 -6.30 -2.18
N THR A 303 4.51 -5.00 -1.96
CA THR A 303 5.46 -3.92 -2.23
C THR A 303 6.17 -3.44 -0.96
N ALA A 304 6.03 -4.15 0.16
CA ALA A 304 6.59 -3.73 1.43
C ALA A 304 8.13 -3.85 1.46
N PHE A 305 8.78 -2.83 2.01
CA PHE A 305 10.23 -2.77 2.15
C PHE A 305 10.62 -1.82 3.29
N ALA A 306 11.78 -2.03 3.90
CA ALA A 306 12.39 -1.02 4.77
C ALA A 306 12.90 0.13 3.92
N GLY A 307 12.44 1.37 4.15
CA GLY A 307 12.75 2.52 3.29
C GLY A 307 13.36 3.70 4.01
N PRO A 308 13.96 4.67 3.30
CA PRO A 308 14.32 5.96 3.88
C PRO A 308 13.13 6.61 4.58
N TRP A 309 13.42 7.30 5.67
CA TRP A 309 12.42 8.04 6.43
C TRP A 309 11.67 9.08 5.60
N GLU A 310 12.31 9.63 4.58
CA GLU A 310 11.72 10.57 3.64
C GLU A 310 10.60 9.94 2.82
N LEU A 311 10.75 8.67 2.40
CA LEU A 311 9.69 7.93 1.69
C LEU A 311 8.60 7.44 2.63
N PHE A 312 8.98 7.04 3.85
CA PHE A 312 8.04 6.59 4.86
C PHE A 312 7.11 7.73 5.31
N ALA A 313 7.67 8.92 5.53
CA ALA A 313 6.92 10.11 5.95
C ALA A 313 6.19 10.83 4.80
N ASP A 314 5.61 10.05 3.87
CA ASP A 314 4.64 10.55 2.91
C ASP A 314 3.21 10.34 3.41
N PHE A 315 2.24 11.06 2.86
CA PHE A 315 0.85 10.81 3.21
C PHE A 315 0.36 9.47 2.65
N PRO A 316 -0.55 8.77 3.36
CA PRO A 316 -1.29 7.66 2.77
C PRO A 316 -1.91 8.10 1.44
N LEU A 317 -2.04 7.20 0.47
CA LEU A 317 -2.56 7.52 -0.87
C LEU A 317 -3.97 8.13 -0.83
N THR A 318 -4.75 7.80 0.21
CA THR A 318 -6.02 8.47 0.55
C THR A 318 -5.93 10.00 0.58
N LEU A 319 -4.80 10.54 1.00
CA LEU A 319 -4.52 11.97 1.17
C LEU A 319 -3.53 12.51 0.12
N SER A 320 -3.20 11.72 -0.90
CA SER A 320 -2.22 12.13 -1.93
C SER A 320 -2.73 13.33 -2.73
N THR A 321 -1.86 14.32 -2.90
CA THR A 321 -2.04 15.52 -3.72
C THR A 321 -0.79 15.76 -4.55
N ILE A 322 -0.91 16.42 -5.70
CA ILE A 322 0.28 16.88 -6.42
C ILE A 322 0.94 17.98 -5.59
N PRO A 323 2.27 17.98 -5.38
CA PRO A 323 2.97 19.07 -4.72
C PRO A 323 2.67 20.40 -5.45
N PRO A 324 2.32 21.49 -4.74
CA PRO A 324 1.97 22.76 -5.37
C PRO A 324 3.03 23.27 -6.37
N ALA A 325 4.32 23.09 -6.06
CA ALA A 325 5.42 23.47 -6.94
C ALA A 325 5.43 22.75 -8.30
N MET A 326 4.83 21.55 -8.36
CA MET A 326 4.76 20.72 -9.57
C MET A 326 3.40 20.79 -10.26
N ASP A 327 2.37 21.27 -9.57
CA ASP A 327 0.99 21.28 -10.05
C ASP A 327 0.73 22.46 -11.00
N ALA A 328 -0.43 22.43 -11.64
CA ALA A 328 -0.82 23.49 -12.55
C ALA A 328 -1.02 24.83 -11.80
N PRO A 329 -0.36 25.93 -12.22
CA PRO A 329 -0.41 27.20 -11.49
C PRO A 329 -1.83 27.77 -11.35
N TRP A 330 -2.72 27.51 -12.31
CA TRP A 330 -4.10 27.98 -12.28
C TRP A 330 -4.97 27.31 -11.21
N ASN A 331 -4.49 26.26 -10.56
CA ASN A 331 -5.15 25.65 -9.39
C ASN A 331 -5.03 26.51 -8.12
N TYR A 332 -4.15 27.52 -8.13
CA TYR A 332 -3.83 28.35 -6.97
C TYR A 332 -4.08 29.85 -7.26
N ASP A 333 -4.34 30.64 -6.23
CA ASP A 333 -4.43 32.11 -6.29
C ASP A 333 -3.04 32.78 -6.23
N GLU A 334 -3.02 34.11 -6.20
CA GLU A 334 -1.77 34.89 -6.21
C GLU A 334 -0.96 34.69 -4.92
N GLU A 335 -1.63 34.30 -3.83
CA GLU A 335 -1.04 33.95 -2.54
C GLU A 335 -0.59 32.48 -2.47
N GLY A 336 -0.81 31.69 -3.52
CA GLY A 336 -0.47 30.25 -3.58
C GLY A 336 -1.45 29.34 -2.83
N SER A 337 -2.64 29.84 -2.48
CA SER A 337 -3.69 29.06 -1.84
C SER A 337 -4.53 28.32 -2.89
N PRO A 338 -4.99 27.09 -2.60
CA PRO A 338 -5.78 26.31 -3.55
C PRO A 338 -7.16 26.94 -3.80
N LYS A 339 -7.59 26.97 -5.06
CA LYS A 339 -8.87 27.57 -5.48
C LYS A 339 -10.07 26.62 -5.38
N SER A 340 -9.88 25.33 -5.64
CA SER A 340 -10.99 24.38 -5.70
C SER A 340 -11.40 23.91 -4.29
N PRO A 341 -12.71 23.77 -4.01
CA PRO A 341 -13.19 23.25 -2.73
C PRO A 341 -12.58 21.89 -2.36
N ASP A 342 -12.38 21.01 -3.35
CA ASP A 342 -11.79 19.69 -3.14
C ASP A 342 -10.33 19.76 -2.71
N LEU A 343 -9.53 20.64 -3.33
CA LEU A 343 -8.12 20.79 -2.98
C LEU A 343 -7.95 21.48 -1.63
N ILE A 344 -8.80 22.49 -1.33
CA ILE A 344 -8.87 23.11 0.00
C ILE A 344 -9.15 22.05 1.07
N ARG A 345 -10.16 21.19 0.83
CA ARG A 345 -10.52 20.11 1.75
C ARG A 345 -9.38 19.11 1.93
N LYS A 346 -8.73 18.67 0.85
CA LYS A 346 -7.58 17.75 0.94
C LYS A 346 -6.43 18.33 1.76
N PHE A 347 -6.10 19.60 1.61
CA PHE A 347 -5.07 20.24 2.44
C PHE A 347 -5.50 20.40 3.90
N ALA A 348 -6.79 20.62 4.18
CA ALA A 348 -7.30 20.58 5.54
C ALA A 348 -7.16 19.17 6.15
N ASP A 349 -7.56 18.12 5.42
CA ASP A 349 -7.42 16.74 5.88
C ASP A 349 -5.96 16.35 6.13
N GLN A 350 -5.02 16.82 5.29
CA GLN A 350 -3.59 16.62 5.49
C GLN A 350 -3.11 17.27 6.80
N LYS A 351 -3.56 18.50 7.11
CA LYS A 351 -3.24 19.17 8.37
C LYS A 351 -3.81 18.39 9.57
N ASP A 352 -5.05 17.95 9.47
CA ASP A 352 -5.70 17.14 10.51
C ASP A 352 -5.00 15.79 10.72
N TYR A 353 -4.55 15.16 9.63
CA TYR A 353 -3.77 13.93 9.69
C TYR A 353 -2.43 14.12 10.41
N VAL A 354 -1.69 15.19 10.11
CA VAL A 354 -0.46 15.53 10.83
C VAL A 354 -0.73 15.75 12.31
N ALA A 355 -1.84 16.41 12.66
CA ALA A 355 -2.25 16.60 14.05
C ALA A 355 -2.61 15.28 14.74
N ALA A 356 -3.31 14.37 14.04
CA ALA A 356 -3.62 13.04 14.53
C ALA A 356 -2.35 12.21 14.80
N VAL A 357 -1.39 12.20 13.86
CA VAL A 357 -0.09 11.55 14.04
C VAL A 357 0.64 12.12 15.27
N ARG A 358 0.69 13.45 15.41
CA ARG A 358 1.31 14.09 16.60
C ARG A 358 0.66 13.67 17.92
N LYS A 359 -0.65 13.47 17.95
CA LYS A 359 -1.40 13.06 19.15
C LYS A 359 -1.06 11.62 19.56
N GLU A 360 -0.85 10.73 18.60
CA GLU A 360 -0.45 9.33 18.86
C GLU A 360 1.03 9.22 19.29
N ASN A 361 1.87 10.19 18.89
CA ASN A 361 3.32 10.20 19.12
C ASN A 361 3.79 10.58 20.54
N ILE A 362 2.91 10.65 21.53
CA ILE A 362 3.24 11.19 22.86
C ILE A 362 4.11 10.21 23.70
N SER A 363 4.32 8.96 23.24
CA SER A 363 4.95 7.90 24.06
C SER A 363 6.25 7.27 23.55
N ASP A 364 6.82 7.64 22.39
CA ASP A 364 8.08 7.03 21.91
C ASP A 364 8.93 7.96 21.01
N GLY A 365 10.26 7.91 21.14
CA GLY A 365 11.21 8.83 20.49
C GLY A 365 11.21 8.78 18.96
N ASP A 366 10.93 7.61 18.38
CA ASP A 366 10.88 7.42 16.92
C ASP A 366 9.57 7.91 16.30
N SER A 367 8.48 7.88 17.07
CA SER A 367 7.19 8.39 16.65
C SER A 367 7.24 9.90 16.40
N ARG A 368 8.02 10.64 17.20
CA ARG A 368 8.28 12.08 17.03
C ARG A 368 8.85 12.42 15.66
N PHE A 369 9.74 11.57 15.15
CA PHE A 369 10.38 11.80 13.86
C PHE A 369 9.36 11.78 12.72
N LEU A 370 8.39 10.85 12.74
CA LEU A 370 7.33 10.80 11.73
C LEU A 370 6.52 12.11 11.68
N ALA A 371 6.11 12.63 12.84
CA ALA A 371 5.38 13.90 12.90
C ALA A 371 6.20 15.11 12.41
N GLU A 372 7.50 15.14 12.72
CA GLU A 372 8.41 16.19 12.25
C GLU A 372 8.62 16.10 10.74
N ALA A 373 8.79 14.89 10.20
CA ALA A 373 8.97 14.66 8.77
C ALA A 373 7.69 14.98 7.97
N LEU A 374 6.51 14.51 8.42
CA LEU A 374 5.23 14.86 7.80
C LEU A 374 4.92 16.37 7.90
N GLY A 375 5.38 16.99 8.98
CA GLY A 375 5.26 18.44 9.22
C GLY A 375 6.19 19.29 8.35
N ASN A 376 7.18 18.69 7.68
CA ASN A 376 8.11 19.38 6.79
C ASN A 376 7.64 19.26 5.33
N PRO A 377 7.11 20.34 4.71
CA PRO A 377 6.59 20.27 3.34
C PRO A 377 7.62 19.82 2.32
N ARG A 378 8.88 20.29 2.43
CA ARG A 378 9.95 19.96 1.47
C ARG A 378 10.15 18.44 1.42
N ARG A 379 10.45 17.82 2.57
CA ARG A 379 10.71 16.36 2.65
C ARG A 379 9.54 15.52 2.20
N ARG A 380 8.34 15.88 2.64
CA ARG A 380 7.12 15.17 2.28
C ARG A 380 6.85 15.21 0.77
N GLN A 381 6.99 16.39 0.16
CA GLN A 381 6.72 16.57 -1.26
C GLN A 381 7.72 15.82 -2.15
N LEU A 382 8.97 15.62 -1.70
CA LEU A 382 9.96 14.81 -2.41
C LEU A 382 9.51 13.37 -2.63
N ALA A 383 9.02 12.69 -1.59
CA ALA A 383 8.55 11.31 -1.71
C ALA A 383 7.35 11.19 -2.66
N THR A 384 6.38 12.09 -2.52
CA THR A 384 5.26 12.18 -3.46
C THR A 384 5.75 12.42 -4.89
N ALA A 385 6.71 13.33 -5.10
CA ALA A 385 7.26 13.62 -6.41
C ALA A 385 7.97 12.41 -7.02
N MET A 386 8.80 11.70 -6.27
CA MET A 386 9.45 10.47 -6.73
C MET A 386 8.43 9.42 -7.16
N ARG A 387 7.35 9.21 -6.40
CA ARG A 387 6.25 8.31 -6.79
C ARG A 387 5.55 8.79 -8.07
N LEU A 388 5.23 10.08 -8.16
CA LEU A 388 4.57 10.66 -9.33
C LEU A 388 5.44 10.56 -10.59
N TYR A 389 6.76 10.71 -10.44
CA TYR A 389 7.74 10.56 -11.52
C TYR A 389 7.74 9.13 -12.07
N GLN A 390 7.78 8.13 -11.19
CA GLN A 390 7.71 6.71 -11.56
C GLN A 390 6.41 6.35 -12.31
N ASN A 391 5.33 7.08 -12.03
CA ASN A 391 4.03 6.88 -12.68
C ASN A 391 3.86 7.73 -13.96
N GLY A 392 4.91 8.40 -14.43
CA GLY A 392 4.87 9.24 -15.62
C GLY A 392 3.95 10.47 -15.48
N LYS A 393 3.74 10.97 -14.26
CA LYS A 393 2.89 12.14 -14.04
C LYS A 393 3.61 13.40 -14.52
N VAL A 394 3.06 14.06 -15.53
CA VAL A 394 3.57 15.33 -16.05
C VAL A 394 3.49 16.43 -14.98
N GLY A 395 4.57 17.22 -14.80
CA GLY A 395 4.64 18.32 -13.83
C GLY A 395 6.02 19.01 -13.80
N TRP A 396 6.14 20.10 -13.04
CA TRP A 396 7.38 20.89 -12.89
C TRP A 396 8.31 20.36 -11.78
N TYR A 397 8.91 19.19 -11.99
CA TYR A 397 9.80 18.54 -11.01
C TYR A 397 10.99 19.39 -10.55
N ALA A 398 11.64 20.15 -11.44
CA ALA A 398 12.78 21.01 -11.10
C ALA A 398 12.43 22.11 -10.08
N LYS A 399 11.21 22.66 -10.10
CA LYS A 399 10.79 23.68 -9.13
C LYS A 399 10.81 23.15 -7.70
N LEU A 400 10.50 21.87 -7.53
CA LEU A 400 10.60 21.21 -6.23
C LEU A 400 12.05 21.11 -5.76
N ILE A 401 12.99 20.82 -6.67
CA ILE A 401 14.42 20.71 -6.36
C ILE A 401 15.00 22.07 -5.93
N ASP A 402 14.57 23.17 -6.54
CA ASP A 402 15.03 24.51 -6.17
C ASP A 402 14.71 24.85 -4.70
N GLU A 403 13.60 24.33 -4.16
CA GLU A 403 13.27 24.45 -2.74
C GLU A 403 14.23 23.66 -1.82
N PHE A 404 14.92 22.63 -2.32
CA PHE A 404 15.95 21.91 -1.57
C PHE A 404 17.33 22.57 -1.63
N LEU A 405 17.57 23.39 -2.66
CA LEU A 405 18.82 24.13 -2.86
C LEU A 405 18.84 25.50 -2.17
N SER A 406 17.66 26.03 -1.83
CA SER A 406 17.45 27.30 -1.12
C SER A 406 17.26 27.13 0.38
#